data_AF-A0A0P0RAE1-F1
#
_entry.id   AF-A0A0P0RAE1-F1
#
_cell.length_a   1.000
_cell.length_b   1.000
_cell.length_c   1.000
_cell.angle_alpha   90.00
_cell.angle_beta   90.00
_cell.angle_gamma   90.00
#
_symmetry.space_group_name_H-M   'P 1'
#
loop_
_entity.id
_entity.type
_entity.pdbx_description
1 polymer ?
#
loop_
_entity_poly.entity_id
_entity_poly.type
_entity_poly.pdbx_seq_one_letter_code
_entity_poly.pdbx_strand_id
1 'polypeptide(L)'
;MTGERAKRFPLGLEDLVREPRRADARGAKTGGAKPAASKPAAPKAAVPNPNAQAAGRARSGVSGTVAGKTPAGAKGATGILNSNAKAAGSSARTSAITKSPSGIVNTKGATTIRNDGARNQLPRPVTASFERTGAPNVALTSAVTLTSERVRERMVERLRANGITDPRVLDAMAMVPRHMFVDPGLATQAYEDAALPIGHHQTISKPSVVARMIELAAQGRTLANVLEIGTGCGYQAAVLSHVARDVYSIERIKPLYERAKTNLRPLRIPNIRLHYGDGRIGLPAAAPFDAIVIAAAGLDVPQALLEQLAIGARLVAPVGSQDGQSQVLTLVERTGPAQWRESRLDRVFFVPLKSGVI
;
A
#
# COMPACT_ATOMS: atom_id res chain seq x y z
N MET A 1 -22.72 -26.45 -10.43
CA MET A 1 -21.35 -26.12 -9.98
C MET A 1 -20.63 -27.41 -9.65
N THR A 2 -19.34 -27.55 -10.02
CA THR A 2 -18.60 -28.82 -9.88
C THR A 2 -18.02 -29.00 -8.47
N GLY A 3 -18.09 -30.23 -7.95
CA GLY A 3 -17.77 -30.54 -6.54
C GLY A 3 -16.32 -30.37 -6.10
N GLU A 4 -15.38 -30.17 -7.04
CA GLU A 4 -13.97 -29.87 -6.72
C GLU A 4 -13.79 -28.48 -6.10
N ARG A 5 -14.58 -27.48 -6.52
CA ARG A 5 -14.50 -26.12 -5.96
C ARG A 5 -14.80 -26.13 -4.46
N ALA A 6 -15.82 -26.87 -4.04
CA ALA A 6 -16.22 -26.99 -2.63
C ALA A 6 -15.19 -27.72 -1.76
N LYS A 7 -14.37 -28.63 -2.33
CA LYS A 7 -13.32 -29.34 -1.60
C LYS A 7 -12.06 -28.49 -1.34
N ARG A 8 -11.85 -27.42 -2.11
CA ARG A 8 -10.66 -26.55 -2.00
C ARG A 8 -10.97 -25.15 -1.46
N PHE A 9 -12.21 -24.69 -1.63
CA PHE A 9 -12.75 -23.45 -1.11
C PHE A 9 -14.06 -23.73 -0.36
N PRO A 10 -13.98 -24.18 0.90
CA PRO A 10 -15.16 -24.54 1.68
C PRO A 10 -15.81 -23.28 2.25
N LEU A 11 -16.76 -22.70 1.50
CA LEU A 11 -18.07 -22.17 1.94
C LEU A 11 -18.76 -21.44 0.76
N GLY A 12 -20.10 -21.46 0.77
CA GLY A 12 -20.93 -20.76 -0.22
C GLY A 12 -20.97 -19.25 0.02
N LEU A 13 -21.55 -18.50 -0.93
CA LEU A 13 -21.59 -17.03 -0.90
C LEU A 13 -22.64 -16.47 0.08
N GLU A 14 -23.35 -17.35 0.81
CA GLU A 14 -24.58 -17.04 1.54
C GLU A 14 -24.37 -16.70 3.03
N ASP A 15 -23.27 -17.12 3.67
CA ASP A 15 -23.08 -16.99 5.13
C ASP A 15 -21.99 -16.00 5.55
N LEU A 16 -22.30 -15.15 6.55
CA LEU A 16 -21.51 -14.04 7.13
C LEU A 16 -21.53 -12.68 6.42
N VAL A 17 -22.74 -12.16 6.16
CA VAL A 17 -22.97 -10.71 6.19
C VAL A 17 -23.00 -10.24 7.66
N ARG A 18 -22.08 -9.38 8.06
CA ARG A 18 -22.19 -8.63 9.34
C ARG A 18 -22.96 -7.33 9.15
N GLU A 19 -23.69 -6.92 10.19
CA GLU A 19 -24.31 -5.60 10.30
C GLU A 19 -23.29 -4.47 10.02
N PRO A 20 -23.70 -3.37 9.36
CA PRO A 20 -22.79 -2.32 8.92
C PRO A 20 -22.10 -1.64 10.10
N ARG A 21 -20.75 -1.61 10.05
CA ARG A 21 -19.90 -0.91 11.02
C ARG A 21 -20.20 0.58 10.98
N ARG A 22 -20.98 1.08 11.95
CA ARG A 22 -21.24 2.52 12.12
C ARG A 22 -19.97 3.19 12.65
N ALA A 23 -19.71 4.42 12.21
CA ALA A 23 -18.61 5.22 12.75
C ALA A 23 -18.84 5.51 14.25
N ASP A 24 -17.81 5.28 15.06
CA ASP A 24 -17.82 5.53 16.50
C ASP A 24 -17.95 7.03 16.79
N ALA A 25 -19.14 7.48 17.19
CA ALA A 25 -19.41 8.86 17.56
C ALA A 25 -18.84 9.20 18.96
N ARG A 26 -17.51 9.14 19.12
CA ARG A 26 -16.81 9.59 20.33
C ARG A 26 -16.50 11.10 20.26
N GLY A 27 -17.58 11.88 20.36
CA GLY A 27 -17.53 13.31 20.67
C GLY A 27 -17.12 13.57 22.12
N ALA A 28 -16.48 14.72 22.34
CA ALA A 28 -15.89 15.15 23.60
C ALA A 28 -16.78 15.02 24.86
N LYS A 29 -16.16 14.64 25.98
CA LYS A 29 -16.62 15.01 27.33
C LYS A 29 -15.49 15.59 28.17
N THR A 30 -15.43 16.91 28.21
CA THR A 30 -14.72 17.68 29.24
C THR A 30 -15.52 17.65 30.56
N GLY A 31 -14.81 17.74 31.68
CA GLY A 31 -15.29 17.38 33.02
C GLY A 31 -16.48 18.15 33.60
N GLY A 32 -16.99 17.66 34.74
CA GLY A 32 -17.94 18.41 35.56
C GLY A 32 -18.74 17.60 36.58
N ALA A 33 -18.43 17.79 37.85
CA ALA A 33 -19.29 17.62 39.04
C ALA A 33 -19.78 16.21 39.47
N LYS A 34 -19.61 15.99 40.78
CA LYS A 34 -19.98 14.82 41.59
C LYS A 34 -21.13 15.23 42.54
N PRO A 35 -22.23 14.47 42.68
CA PRO A 35 -23.17 14.64 43.78
C PRO A 35 -22.78 13.81 45.02
N ALA A 36 -23.34 14.18 46.17
CA ALA A 36 -22.91 13.75 47.49
C ALA A 36 -23.39 12.34 47.91
N ALA A 37 -22.75 11.80 48.96
CA ALA A 37 -23.05 10.50 49.52
C ALA A 37 -24.28 10.51 50.45
N SER A 38 -25.15 9.52 50.33
CA SER A 38 -26.17 9.15 51.33
C SER A 38 -25.67 7.97 52.17
N LYS A 39 -25.87 8.03 53.49
CA LYS A 39 -25.44 7.00 54.45
C LYS A 39 -26.07 5.62 54.17
N PRO A 40 -25.33 4.50 54.29
CA PRO A 40 -25.92 3.18 54.42
C PRO A 40 -26.36 2.88 55.86
N ALA A 41 -27.39 2.05 56.03
CA ALA A 41 -27.82 1.53 57.33
C ALA A 41 -26.97 0.33 57.78
N ALA A 42 -26.89 0.11 59.09
CA ALA A 42 -26.08 -0.94 59.73
C ALA A 42 -26.77 -2.33 59.73
N PRO A 43 -26.03 -3.44 59.98
CA PRO A 43 -26.40 -4.78 59.49
C PRO A 43 -27.07 -5.70 60.54
N LYS A 44 -27.47 -6.90 60.10
CA LYS A 44 -27.66 -8.08 60.96
C LYS A 44 -26.52 -9.10 60.78
N ALA A 45 -26.18 -9.78 61.87
CA ALA A 45 -25.12 -10.80 62.00
C ALA A 45 -25.51 -12.14 61.30
N ALA A 46 -24.70 -13.21 61.24
CA ALA A 46 -23.55 -13.64 62.04
C ALA A 46 -22.70 -14.72 61.27
N VAL A 47 -21.34 -14.74 61.34
CA VAL A 47 -20.48 -15.65 62.19
C VAL A 47 -20.02 -16.94 61.38
N PRO A 48 -18.81 -17.55 61.58
CA PRO A 48 -17.65 -17.34 60.68
C PRO A 48 -16.90 -18.65 60.25
N ASN A 49 -15.75 -18.54 59.56
CA ASN A 49 -14.49 -19.26 59.88
C ASN A 49 -13.29 -18.84 58.97
N PRO A 50 -12.02 -19.19 59.29
CA PRO A 50 -10.87 -18.31 59.00
C PRO A 50 -9.73 -18.95 58.20
N ASN A 51 -8.84 -18.08 57.69
CA ASN A 51 -7.39 -18.25 57.43
C ASN A 51 -6.95 -17.09 56.51
N ALA A 52 -5.73 -16.53 56.55
CA ALA A 52 -4.69 -16.42 57.58
C ALA A 52 -3.69 -15.33 57.10
N GLN A 53 -3.07 -14.56 58.03
CA GLN A 53 -1.70 -13.98 57.98
C GLN A 53 -1.18 -13.23 56.70
N ALA A 54 -0.34 -12.18 56.74
CA ALA A 54 0.20 -11.28 57.78
C ALA A 54 0.97 -10.10 57.12
N ALA A 55 1.40 -9.10 57.93
CA ALA A 55 2.35 -7.99 57.63
C ALA A 55 1.92 -6.91 56.59
N GLY A 56 2.28 -5.62 56.73
CA GLY A 56 2.92 -4.89 57.84
C GLY A 56 3.18 -3.38 57.50
N ARG A 57 3.30 -2.52 58.55
CA ARG A 57 3.99 -1.19 58.66
C ARG A 57 4.25 -0.30 57.39
N ALA A 58 4.14 1.04 57.37
CA ALA A 58 4.02 2.08 58.42
C ALA A 58 3.51 3.46 57.91
N ARG A 59 3.10 4.31 58.87
CA ARG A 59 3.25 5.78 59.08
C ARG A 59 4.23 6.55 58.15
N SER A 60 4.18 7.89 57.91
CA SER A 60 3.35 9.03 58.40
C SER A 60 3.70 10.37 57.69
N GLY A 61 2.84 11.41 57.77
CA GLY A 61 3.14 12.84 57.48
C GLY A 61 2.13 13.49 56.50
N VAL A 62 1.27 14.49 56.81
CA VAL A 62 1.44 15.83 57.43
C VAL A 62 2.22 16.79 56.51
N SER A 63 1.85 18.06 56.24
CA SER A 63 0.58 18.85 56.28
C SER A 63 0.90 20.23 55.62
N GLY A 64 -0.08 21.01 55.16
CA GLY A 64 0.20 22.37 54.65
C GLY A 64 -1.00 23.11 54.04
N THR A 65 -1.69 23.91 54.84
CA THR A 65 -2.68 24.94 54.42
C THR A 65 -1.96 26.26 54.06
N VAL A 66 -2.58 27.26 53.41
CA VAL A 66 -3.41 28.33 54.02
C VAL A 66 -4.14 29.17 52.93
N ALA A 67 -5.24 29.83 53.33
CA ALA A 67 -6.10 30.78 52.59
C ALA A 67 -5.37 32.04 52.04
N GLY A 68 -5.96 32.96 51.24
CA GLY A 68 -7.30 33.10 50.66
C GLY A 68 -7.76 34.58 50.58
N LYS A 69 -9.00 34.82 50.11
CA LYS A 69 -9.78 36.10 49.99
C LYS A 69 -9.77 36.87 48.65
N THR A 70 -10.99 37.34 48.35
CA THR A 70 -11.56 38.14 47.24
C THR A 70 -11.75 39.62 47.73
N PRO A 71 -12.57 40.57 47.16
CA PRO A 71 -13.56 40.51 46.06
C PRO A 71 -13.77 41.77 45.14
N ALA A 72 -14.71 41.64 44.16
CA ALA A 72 -15.48 42.69 43.41
C ALA A 72 -14.67 43.70 42.51
N GLY A 73 -15.19 44.39 41.47
CA GLY A 73 -16.47 44.50 40.73
C GLY A 73 -16.45 45.78 39.83
N ALA A 74 -17.37 46.12 38.90
CA ALA A 74 -18.44 45.40 38.17
C ALA A 74 -19.07 46.27 37.03
N LYS A 75 -19.64 45.64 35.97
CA LYS A 75 -20.62 46.14 34.94
C LYS A 75 -20.25 47.14 33.80
N GLY A 76 -20.68 46.77 32.57
CA GLY A 76 -21.29 47.63 31.53
C GLY A 76 -20.39 48.21 30.41
N ALA A 77 -20.87 48.61 29.21
CA ALA A 77 -22.03 48.21 28.38
C ALA A 77 -21.94 48.83 26.94
N THR A 78 -22.59 48.21 25.93
CA THR A 78 -23.15 48.79 24.65
C THR A 78 -22.27 49.46 23.55
N GLY A 79 -22.72 49.30 22.28
CA GLY A 79 -22.37 50.11 21.09
C GLY A 79 -21.59 49.34 19.99
N ILE A 80 -22.10 48.84 18.83
CA ILE A 80 -23.08 49.24 17.78
C ILE A 80 -22.43 49.87 16.51
N LEU A 81 -22.41 49.08 15.42
CA LEU A 81 -22.39 49.45 13.97
C LEU A 81 -21.17 50.27 13.43
N ASN A 82 -20.86 50.38 12.11
CA ASN A 82 -21.69 50.15 10.91
C ASN A 82 -20.91 49.84 9.60
N SER A 83 -21.58 49.13 8.69
CA SER A 83 -21.65 49.30 7.21
C SER A 83 -20.45 49.30 6.23
N ASN A 84 -20.71 48.57 5.11
CA ASN A 84 -20.43 48.88 3.69
C ASN A 84 -19.02 48.67 3.09
N ALA A 85 -18.86 48.41 1.77
CA ALA A 85 -19.70 47.74 0.74
C ALA A 85 -18.97 47.72 -0.62
N LYS A 86 -19.16 46.65 -1.45
CA LYS A 86 -19.01 46.63 -2.94
C LYS A 86 -17.61 46.97 -3.52
N ALA A 87 -17.23 46.62 -4.77
CA ALA A 87 -17.68 45.61 -5.73
C ALA A 87 -16.58 45.38 -6.83
N ALA A 88 -16.72 44.30 -7.59
CA ALA A 88 -16.29 44.03 -8.98
C ALA A 88 -15.08 44.76 -9.63
N GLY A 89 -14.22 43.99 -10.32
CA GLY A 89 -13.26 44.53 -11.30
C GLY A 89 -12.48 43.46 -12.06
N SER A 90 -12.77 43.27 -13.34
CA SER A 90 -12.02 42.41 -14.27
C SER A 90 -10.89 43.19 -14.95
N SER A 91 -9.75 42.56 -15.23
CA SER A 91 -8.93 42.86 -16.42
C SER A 91 -7.87 41.80 -16.71
N ALA A 92 -7.80 41.38 -17.98
CA ALA A 92 -6.68 40.64 -18.53
C ALA A 92 -5.55 41.60 -18.98
N ARG A 93 -4.31 41.11 -19.10
CA ARG A 93 -3.29 41.72 -19.95
C ARG A 93 -2.47 40.68 -20.71
N THR A 94 -2.29 40.97 -22.00
CA THR A 94 -1.47 40.26 -22.99
C THR A 94 -0.17 41.02 -23.27
N SER A 95 0.87 40.30 -23.70
CA SER A 95 2.07 40.78 -24.45
C SER A 95 2.78 39.52 -25.00
N ALA A 96 2.82 39.21 -26.31
CA ALA A 96 3.59 39.84 -27.39
C ALA A 96 5.10 39.83 -27.10
N ILE A 97 5.91 38.88 -27.62
CA ILE A 97 6.49 38.80 -28.99
C ILE A 97 7.38 39.99 -29.37
N THR A 98 8.68 39.72 -29.51
CA THR A 98 9.59 40.30 -30.53
C THR A 98 10.65 39.27 -30.92
N LYS A 99 11.35 39.48 -32.05
CA LYS A 99 12.17 38.48 -32.77
C LYS A 99 13.41 39.16 -33.37
N SER A 100 14.50 38.38 -33.55
CA SER A 100 15.54 38.57 -34.61
C SER A 100 16.52 39.77 -34.49
N PRO A 101 17.63 39.83 -35.27
CA PRO A 101 18.49 38.76 -35.83
C PRO A 101 20.04 39.06 -35.88
N SER A 102 20.80 38.14 -36.53
CA SER A 102 22.00 38.39 -37.37
C SER A 102 23.42 38.37 -36.79
N GLY A 103 24.36 37.78 -37.57
CA GLY A 103 25.82 37.98 -37.43
C GLY A 103 26.70 36.82 -37.96
N ILE A 104 27.17 36.89 -39.22
CA ILE A 104 28.15 35.96 -39.83
C ILE A 104 29.53 36.62 -39.88
N VAL A 105 30.61 35.94 -39.47
CA VAL A 105 31.98 36.16 -39.99
C VAL A 105 32.75 34.84 -40.04
N ASN A 106 33.59 34.68 -41.07
CA ASN A 106 34.49 33.56 -41.34
C ASN A 106 35.92 34.11 -41.51
N THR A 107 36.94 33.51 -40.88
CA THR A 107 38.36 33.82 -41.17
C THR A 107 39.23 32.57 -41.18
N LYS A 108 40.05 32.45 -42.23
CA LYS A 108 41.12 31.45 -42.37
C LYS A 108 42.35 31.87 -41.57
N GLY A 109 43.13 30.90 -41.11
CA GLY A 109 44.50 31.10 -40.63
C GLY A 109 45.29 29.81 -40.76
N ALA A 110 46.26 29.76 -41.67
CA ALA A 110 47.16 28.63 -41.87
C ALA A 110 48.61 29.13 -41.71
N THR A 111 49.41 28.43 -40.90
CA THR A 111 50.85 28.67 -40.78
C THR A 111 51.59 27.35 -40.70
N THR A 112 52.54 27.16 -41.61
CA THR A 112 53.43 26.00 -41.69
C THR A 112 54.73 26.30 -40.96
N ILE A 113 55.20 25.39 -40.09
CA ILE A 113 56.61 25.29 -39.65
C ILE A 113 57.07 23.84 -39.86
N ARG A 114 58.39 23.67 -39.98
CA ARG A 114 59.03 22.64 -40.79
C ARG A 114 59.31 21.31 -40.06
N ASN A 115 59.47 20.32 -40.94
CA ASN A 115 60.06 19.00 -40.77
C ASN A 115 61.34 18.97 -39.92
N ASP A 116 61.51 17.92 -39.13
CA ASP A 116 62.82 17.25 -38.99
C ASP A 116 62.60 15.74 -38.79
N GLY A 117 63.44 14.93 -39.43
CA GLY A 117 63.17 13.51 -39.64
C GLY A 117 64.05 12.56 -38.82
N ALA A 118 63.44 11.50 -38.29
CA ALA A 118 64.16 10.29 -37.87
C ALA A 118 63.39 9.04 -38.31
N ARG A 119 64.05 8.19 -39.11
CA ARG A 119 63.49 6.89 -39.54
C ARG A 119 63.53 5.91 -38.37
N ASN A 120 62.43 5.22 -38.06
CA ASN A 120 62.54 3.83 -37.62
C ASN A 120 61.31 2.96 -37.95
N GLN A 121 61.56 1.96 -38.79
CA GLN A 121 60.91 0.64 -38.92
C GLN A 121 59.41 0.45 -38.61
N LEU A 122 58.66 0.09 -39.65
CA LEU A 122 57.32 -0.52 -39.55
C LEU A 122 57.41 -2.00 -39.10
N PRO A 123 56.62 -2.43 -38.09
CA PRO A 123 56.31 -3.85 -37.91
C PRO A 123 55.24 -4.31 -38.90
N ARG A 124 55.34 -5.57 -39.37
CA ARG A 124 54.36 -6.20 -40.28
C ARG A 124 52.98 -6.35 -39.61
N PRO A 125 51.88 -6.34 -40.38
CA PRO A 125 50.56 -6.65 -39.83
C PRO A 125 50.50 -8.14 -39.46
N VAL A 126 50.41 -8.44 -38.17
CA VAL A 126 49.93 -9.75 -37.71
C VAL A 126 48.42 -9.84 -37.97
N THR A 127 48.01 -10.80 -38.78
CA THR A 127 46.60 -11.11 -39.02
C THR A 127 46.00 -11.75 -37.77
N ALA A 128 45.57 -10.93 -36.83
CA ALA A 128 44.75 -11.38 -35.70
C ALA A 128 43.38 -11.79 -36.23
N SER A 129 43.18 -13.10 -36.37
CA SER A 129 41.87 -13.71 -36.64
C SER A 129 40.93 -13.40 -35.49
N PHE A 130 40.06 -12.40 -35.67
CA PHE A 130 38.93 -12.14 -34.79
C PHE A 130 37.92 -13.29 -34.93
N GLU A 131 38.12 -14.35 -34.13
CA GLU A 131 37.05 -15.29 -33.84
C GLU A 131 35.93 -14.49 -33.16
N ARG A 132 34.83 -14.31 -33.89
CA ARG A 132 33.58 -13.82 -33.31
C ARG A 132 33.04 -14.92 -32.42
N THR A 133 33.43 -14.89 -31.15
CA THR A 133 32.74 -15.59 -30.06
C THR A 133 31.30 -15.06 -29.99
N GLY A 134 30.40 -15.75 -30.69
CA GLY A 134 28.96 -15.49 -30.62
C GLY A 134 28.50 -15.59 -29.17
N ALA A 135 27.88 -14.54 -28.65
CA ALA A 135 27.65 -14.37 -27.22
C ALA A 135 26.78 -15.50 -26.62
N PRO A 136 27.33 -16.41 -25.78
CA PRO A 136 26.57 -17.55 -25.26
C PRO A 136 25.43 -17.11 -24.34
N ASN A 137 25.54 -15.95 -23.70
CA ASN A 137 24.52 -15.41 -22.80
C ASN A 137 23.21 -15.02 -23.51
N VAL A 138 23.25 -14.54 -24.76
CA VAL A 138 22.02 -14.09 -25.44
C VAL A 138 21.09 -15.27 -25.69
N ALA A 139 21.63 -16.39 -26.19
CA ALA A 139 20.85 -17.61 -26.41
C ALA A 139 20.30 -18.18 -25.09
N LEU A 140 21.11 -18.19 -24.02
CA LEU A 140 20.68 -18.71 -22.71
C LEU A 140 19.58 -17.84 -22.09
N THR A 141 19.72 -16.51 -22.10
CA THR A 141 18.67 -15.60 -21.62
C THR A 141 17.39 -15.77 -22.44
N SER A 142 17.46 -15.81 -23.77
CA SER A 142 16.29 -16.03 -24.63
C SER A 142 15.61 -17.38 -24.38
N ALA A 143 16.37 -18.46 -24.17
CA ALA A 143 15.81 -19.79 -23.86
C ALA A 143 15.10 -19.81 -22.49
N VAL A 144 15.67 -19.14 -21.48
CA VAL A 144 15.04 -18.97 -20.16
C VAL A 144 13.76 -18.13 -20.26
N THR A 145 13.74 -17.07 -21.08
CA THR A 145 12.53 -16.27 -21.35
C THR A 145 11.43 -17.10 -22.01
N LEU A 146 11.72 -17.79 -23.13
CA LEU A 146 10.75 -18.63 -23.85
C LEU A 146 10.21 -19.78 -22.98
N THR A 147 11.03 -20.33 -22.09
CA THR A 147 10.60 -21.35 -21.12
C THR A 147 9.68 -20.73 -20.07
N SER A 148 10.03 -19.55 -19.56
CA SER A 148 9.24 -18.80 -18.57
C SER A 148 7.88 -18.36 -19.11
N GLU A 149 7.77 -18.05 -20.39
CA GLU A 149 6.50 -17.72 -21.06
C GLU A 149 5.53 -18.90 -21.03
N ARG A 150 5.94 -20.09 -21.49
CA ARG A 150 5.09 -21.30 -21.47
C ARG A 150 4.70 -21.73 -20.06
N VAL A 151 5.59 -21.57 -19.08
CA VAL A 151 5.28 -21.91 -17.69
C VAL A 151 4.29 -20.89 -17.08
N ARG A 152 4.37 -19.61 -17.50
CA ARG A 152 3.40 -18.56 -17.15
C ARG A 152 2.03 -18.78 -17.78
N GLU A 153 1.95 -19.17 -19.05
CA GLU A 153 0.70 -19.56 -19.71
C GLU A 153 0.00 -20.68 -18.94
N ARG A 154 0.73 -21.75 -18.61
CA ARG A 154 0.23 -22.85 -17.77
C ARG A 154 -0.19 -22.40 -16.37
N MET A 155 0.44 -21.38 -15.78
CA MET A 155 -0.03 -20.78 -14.53
C MET A 155 -1.40 -20.13 -14.73
N VAL A 156 -1.59 -19.34 -15.79
CA VAL A 156 -2.87 -18.67 -16.09
C VAL A 156 -3.98 -19.69 -16.42
N GLU A 157 -3.67 -20.79 -17.11
CA GLU A 157 -4.59 -21.93 -17.29
C GLU A 157 -5.06 -22.51 -15.95
N ARG A 158 -4.13 -22.74 -15.00
CA ARG A 158 -4.47 -23.19 -13.64
C ARG A 158 -5.32 -22.16 -12.88
N LEU A 159 -5.04 -20.86 -13.02
CA LEU A 159 -5.86 -19.81 -12.41
C LEU A 159 -7.31 -19.85 -12.92
N ARG A 160 -7.48 -19.97 -14.24
CA ARG A 160 -8.80 -20.10 -14.89
C ARG A 160 -9.52 -21.37 -14.43
N ALA A 161 -8.85 -22.52 -14.42
CA ALA A 161 -9.43 -23.78 -13.96
C ALA A 161 -9.83 -23.74 -12.47
N ASN A 162 -9.09 -23.01 -11.65
CA ASN A 162 -9.39 -22.81 -10.22
C ASN A 162 -10.45 -21.72 -9.95
N GLY A 163 -11.09 -21.17 -11.00
CA GLY A 163 -12.26 -20.31 -10.87
C GLY A 163 -12.01 -18.80 -10.88
N ILE A 164 -10.83 -18.34 -11.32
CA ILE A 164 -10.64 -16.94 -11.74
C ILE A 164 -11.31 -16.77 -13.11
N THR A 165 -12.27 -15.85 -13.21
CA THR A 165 -13.11 -15.65 -14.39
C THR A 165 -12.98 -14.28 -15.05
N ASP A 166 -12.44 -13.26 -14.37
CA ASP A 166 -12.22 -11.94 -15.00
C ASP A 166 -11.08 -12.04 -16.04
N PRO A 167 -11.36 -11.88 -17.35
CA PRO A 167 -10.35 -12.04 -18.38
C PRO A 167 -9.22 -11.02 -18.24
N ARG A 168 -9.50 -9.79 -17.78
CA ARG A 168 -8.51 -8.73 -17.65
C ARG A 168 -7.49 -9.04 -16.55
N VAL A 169 -7.92 -9.75 -15.52
CA VAL A 169 -7.04 -10.26 -14.46
C VAL A 169 -6.17 -11.40 -14.98
N LEU A 170 -6.75 -12.33 -15.75
CA LEU A 170 -5.99 -13.42 -16.39
C LEU A 170 -4.95 -12.89 -17.38
N ASP A 171 -5.31 -11.89 -18.18
CA ASP A 171 -4.42 -11.21 -19.14
C ASP A 171 -3.30 -10.44 -18.42
N ALA A 172 -3.62 -9.73 -17.33
CA ALA A 172 -2.62 -9.09 -16.48
C ALA A 172 -1.62 -10.09 -15.88
N MET A 173 -2.10 -11.24 -15.40
CA MET A 173 -1.27 -12.34 -14.90
C MET A 173 -0.42 -13.01 -16.01
N ALA A 174 -0.90 -12.99 -17.26
CA ALA A 174 -0.16 -13.44 -18.44
C ALA A 174 0.91 -12.42 -18.88
N MET A 175 0.66 -11.12 -18.77
CA MET A 175 1.59 -10.07 -19.19
C MET A 175 2.78 -9.91 -18.23
N VAL A 176 2.56 -9.94 -16.92
CA VAL A 176 3.63 -9.62 -15.94
C VAL A 176 4.60 -10.81 -15.74
N PRO A 177 5.92 -10.63 -15.96
CA PRO A 177 6.89 -11.71 -15.83
C PRO A 177 7.27 -11.95 -14.36
N ARG A 178 6.51 -12.78 -13.65
CA ARG A 178 6.64 -12.99 -12.19
C ARG A 178 8.05 -13.38 -11.73
N HIS A 179 8.83 -14.09 -12.56
CA HIS A 179 10.22 -14.45 -12.26
C HIS A 179 11.16 -13.23 -12.10
N MET A 180 10.83 -12.07 -12.67
CA MET A 180 11.60 -10.82 -12.51
C MET A 180 11.48 -10.19 -11.11
N PHE A 181 10.61 -10.72 -10.25
CA PHE A 181 10.28 -10.15 -8.94
C PHE A 181 10.78 -11.00 -7.76
N VAL A 182 11.46 -12.12 -8.03
CA VAL A 182 12.04 -13.04 -7.04
C VAL A 182 13.55 -13.11 -7.19
N ASP A 183 14.22 -13.76 -6.25
CA ASP A 183 15.63 -14.12 -6.41
C ASP A 183 15.83 -15.03 -7.64
N PRO A 184 16.89 -14.86 -8.46
CA PRO A 184 17.16 -15.72 -9.61
C PRO A 184 17.17 -17.22 -9.30
N GLY A 185 17.60 -17.64 -8.10
CA GLY A 185 17.57 -19.04 -7.66
C GLY A 185 16.17 -19.60 -7.46
N LEU A 186 15.14 -18.75 -7.36
CA LEU A 186 13.73 -19.11 -7.21
C LEU A 186 12.91 -18.90 -8.50
N ALA A 187 13.56 -18.48 -9.60
CA ALA A 187 12.87 -18.15 -10.86
C ALA A 187 12.08 -19.33 -11.45
N THR A 188 12.56 -20.56 -11.28
CA THR A 188 11.87 -21.79 -11.73
C THR A 188 10.55 -22.03 -10.98
N GLN A 189 10.52 -21.69 -9.69
CA GLN A 189 9.34 -21.83 -8.82
C GLN A 189 8.38 -20.64 -8.92
N ALA A 190 8.78 -19.54 -9.59
CA ALA A 190 8.04 -18.28 -9.61
C ALA A 190 6.57 -18.43 -10.06
N TYR A 191 6.27 -19.44 -10.88
CA TYR A 191 4.95 -19.70 -11.46
C TYR A 191 4.20 -20.89 -10.84
N GLU A 192 4.80 -21.55 -9.84
CA GLU A 192 4.08 -22.46 -8.95
C GLU A 192 3.05 -21.66 -8.13
N ASP A 193 1.98 -22.31 -7.66
CA ASP A 193 0.99 -21.63 -6.81
C ASP A 193 1.47 -21.52 -5.34
N ALA A 194 2.67 -21.00 -5.17
CA ALA A 194 3.41 -20.88 -3.92
C ALA A 194 3.71 -19.42 -3.58
N ALA A 195 3.85 -19.14 -2.28
CA ALA A 195 4.42 -17.90 -1.81
C ALA A 195 5.93 -18.11 -1.65
N LEU A 196 6.75 -17.18 -2.17
CA LEU A 196 8.20 -17.31 -2.17
C LEU A 196 8.83 -16.21 -1.30
N PRO A 197 9.96 -16.47 -0.62
CA PRO A 197 10.62 -15.46 0.18
C PRO A 197 11.19 -14.35 -0.70
N ILE A 198 11.08 -13.11 -0.24
CA ILE A 198 11.67 -11.93 -0.89
C ILE A 198 12.60 -11.16 0.07
N GLY A 199 13.14 -11.83 1.09
CA GLY A 199 13.97 -11.20 2.13
C GLY A 199 13.17 -10.31 3.09
N HIS A 200 13.84 -9.74 4.09
CA HIS A 200 13.22 -8.91 5.15
C HIS A 200 12.01 -9.55 5.85
N HIS A 201 11.99 -10.89 5.94
CA HIS A 201 10.87 -11.71 6.42
C HIS A 201 9.54 -11.50 5.67
N GLN A 202 9.60 -10.99 4.44
CA GLN A 202 8.43 -10.82 3.56
C GLN A 202 8.41 -11.89 2.46
N THR A 203 7.23 -12.09 1.86
CA THR A 203 7.01 -13.02 0.75
C THR A 203 6.33 -12.33 -0.43
N ILE A 204 6.50 -12.88 -1.62
CA ILE A 204 5.60 -12.61 -2.75
C ILE A 204 4.39 -13.56 -2.63
N SER A 205 3.18 -13.00 -2.59
CA SER A 205 1.94 -13.79 -2.43
C SER A 205 1.72 -14.79 -3.57
N LYS A 206 1.02 -15.89 -3.30
CA LYS A 206 0.64 -16.91 -4.31
C LYS A 206 -0.04 -16.28 -5.54
N PRO A 207 0.25 -16.73 -6.77
CA PRO A 207 -0.47 -16.30 -7.98
C PRO A 207 -2.00 -16.38 -7.85
N SER A 208 -2.56 -17.45 -7.28
CA SER A 208 -4.01 -17.60 -7.07
C SER A 208 -4.58 -16.51 -6.17
N VAL A 209 -3.89 -16.20 -5.07
CA VAL A 209 -4.29 -15.17 -4.11
C VAL A 209 -4.20 -13.78 -4.75
N VAL A 210 -3.12 -13.48 -5.49
CA VAL A 210 -2.97 -12.23 -6.26
C VAL A 210 -4.15 -12.06 -7.22
N ALA A 211 -4.40 -13.02 -8.10
CA ALA A 211 -5.49 -12.95 -9.07
C ALA A 211 -6.85 -12.79 -8.38
N ARG A 212 -7.10 -13.58 -7.32
CA ARG A 212 -8.38 -13.55 -6.58
C ARG A 212 -8.63 -12.21 -5.90
N MET A 213 -7.62 -11.60 -5.29
CA MET A 213 -7.76 -10.30 -4.63
C MET A 213 -8.07 -9.18 -5.62
N ILE A 214 -7.42 -9.18 -6.80
CA ILE A 214 -7.70 -8.20 -7.86
C ILE A 214 -9.12 -8.40 -8.40
N GLU A 215 -9.51 -9.64 -8.72
CA GLU A 215 -10.84 -9.98 -9.25
C GLU A 215 -11.96 -9.51 -8.31
N LEU A 216 -11.82 -9.78 -7.01
CA LEU A 216 -12.80 -9.38 -5.99
C LEU A 216 -12.95 -7.85 -5.89
N ALA A 217 -11.84 -7.11 -6.01
CA ALA A 217 -11.81 -5.65 -5.93
C ALA A 217 -12.32 -4.98 -7.22
N ALA A 218 -11.96 -5.52 -8.39
CA ALA A 218 -12.41 -5.05 -9.70
C ALA A 218 -13.91 -5.33 -9.92
N GLN A 219 -14.36 -6.57 -9.66
CA GLN A 219 -15.75 -7.02 -9.86
C GLN A 219 -16.27 -6.70 -11.28
N GLY A 220 -15.49 -7.02 -12.33
CA GLY A 220 -15.89 -6.70 -13.72
C GLY A 220 -15.81 -5.22 -14.09
N ARG A 221 -15.58 -4.29 -13.15
CA ARG A 221 -15.39 -2.85 -13.41
C ARG A 221 -13.96 -2.57 -13.84
N THR A 222 -13.76 -1.54 -14.66
CA THR A 222 -12.44 -0.93 -14.89
C THR A 222 -12.16 0.02 -13.75
N LEU A 223 -11.00 -0.08 -13.11
CA LEU A 223 -10.62 0.75 -11.96
C LEU A 223 -9.92 2.03 -12.45
N ALA A 224 -10.24 3.20 -11.91
CA ALA A 224 -9.49 4.41 -12.23
C ALA A 224 -8.31 4.55 -11.27
N ASN A 225 -8.55 4.72 -9.97
CA ASN A 225 -7.50 4.84 -8.96
C ASN A 225 -7.50 3.63 -8.02
N VAL A 226 -6.36 2.94 -7.89
CA VAL A 226 -6.19 1.81 -6.94
C VAL A 226 -5.09 2.11 -5.94
N LEU A 227 -5.33 1.77 -4.67
CA LEU A 227 -4.30 1.77 -3.62
C LEU A 227 -3.91 0.34 -3.22
N GLU A 228 -2.64 0.02 -3.32
CA GLU A 228 -2.02 -1.19 -2.77
C GLU A 228 -1.29 -0.86 -1.47
N ILE A 229 -1.48 -1.69 -0.44
CA ILE A 229 -0.74 -1.62 0.81
C ILE A 229 0.19 -2.84 0.93
N GLY A 230 1.49 -2.60 0.93
CA GLY A 230 2.54 -3.63 0.97
C GLY A 230 3.10 -3.98 -0.41
N THR A 231 3.78 -3.04 -1.06
CA THR A 231 4.39 -3.23 -2.39
C THR A 231 5.31 -4.46 -2.46
N GLY A 232 6.08 -4.73 -1.40
CA GLY A 232 6.99 -5.88 -1.27
C GLY A 232 8.07 -5.95 -2.36
N CYS A 233 7.80 -6.73 -3.40
CA CYS A 233 8.68 -6.85 -4.57
C CYS A 233 8.24 -6.02 -5.79
N GLY A 234 7.01 -5.49 -5.79
CA GLY A 234 6.39 -4.78 -6.91
C GLY A 234 5.54 -5.63 -7.86
N TYR A 235 5.46 -6.95 -7.69
CA TYR A 235 4.71 -7.82 -8.60
C TYR A 235 3.21 -7.50 -8.64
N GLN A 236 2.58 -7.38 -7.47
CA GLN A 236 1.15 -7.10 -7.36
C GLN A 236 0.80 -5.69 -7.87
N ALA A 237 1.66 -4.69 -7.66
CA ALA A 237 1.59 -3.38 -8.31
C ALA A 237 1.61 -3.48 -9.86
N ALA A 238 2.51 -4.29 -10.42
CA ALA A 238 2.58 -4.51 -11.86
C ALA A 238 1.31 -5.15 -12.41
N VAL A 239 0.77 -6.19 -11.78
CA VAL A 239 -0.50 -6.82 -12.21
C VAL A 239 -1.67 -5.82 -12.10
N LEU A 240 -1.71 -5.00 -11.04
CA LEU A 240 -2.72 -3.95 -10.88
C LEU A 240 -2.67 -2.90 -12.00
N SER A 241 -1.48 -2.57 -12.50
CA SER A 241 -1.32 -1.53 -13.54
C SER A 241 -1.96 -1.88 -14.90
N HIS A 242 -2.25 -3.16 -15.13
CA HIS A 242 -2.96 -3.64 -16.32
C HIS A 242 -4.49 -3.65 -16.17
N VAL A 243 -5.03 -3.49 -14.95
CA VAL A 243 -6.48 -3.47 -14.67
C VAL A 243 -6.99 -2.13 -14.15
N ALA A 244 -6.08 -1.16 -13.93
CA ALA A 244 -6.38 0.16 -13.38
C ALA A 244 -5.72 1.29 -14.20
N ARG A 245 -6.34 2.48 -14.23
CA ARG A 245 -5.73 3.66 -14.86
C ARG A 245 -4.48 4.13 -14.10
N ASP A 246 -4.57 4.29 -12.78
CA ASP A 246 -3.49 4.72 -11.87
C ASP A 246 -3.39 3.77 -10.66
N VAL A 247 -2.18 3.32 -10.35
CA VAL A 247 -1.88 2.48 -9.17
C VAL A 247 -0.96 3.23 -8.23
N TYR A 248 -1.39 3.39 -6.99
CA TYR A 248 -0.60 3.90 -5.87
C TYR A 248 -0.24 2.71 -4.99
N SER A 249 1.03 2.57 -4.59
CA SER A 249 1.45 1.43 -3.78
C SER A 249 2.37 1.89 -2.65
N ILE A 250 2.03 1.52 -1.41
CA ILE A 250 2.76 1.94 -0.21
C ILE A 250 3.60 0.77 0.33
N GLU A 251 4.89 1.03 0.56
CA GLU A 251 5.80 0.11 1.25
C GLU A 251 6.41 0.79 2.48
N ARG A 252 6.49 0.05 3.58
CA ARG A 252 7.03 0.53 4.86
C ARG A 252 8.48 0.14 5.11
N ILE A 253 9.03 -0.82 4.36
CA ILE A 253 10.41 -1.31 4.48
C ILE A 253 11.27 -0.71 3.36
N LYS A 254 12.19 0.18 3.69
CA LYS A 254 12.96 0.98 2.73
C LYS A 254 13.75 0.14 1.71
N PRO A 255 14.45 -0.95 2.09
CA PRO A 255 15.06 -1.88 1.13
C PRO A 255 14.07 -2.50 0.13
N LEU A 256 12.86 -2.85 0.57
CA LEU A 256 11.83 -3.42 -0.29
C LEU A 256 11.31 -2.38 -1.29
N TYR A 257 11.06 -1.16 -0.82
CA TYR A 257 10.64 -0.03 -1.66
C TYR A 257 11.65 0.26 -2.79
N GLU A 258 12.95 0.32 -2.48
CA GLU A 258 13.99 0.56 -3.50
C GLU A 258 14.15 -0.64 -4.46
N ARG A 259 13.99 -1.87 -3.97
CA ARG A 259 13.98 -3.04 -4.85
C ARG A 259 12.74 -3.10 -5.75
N ALA A 260 11.56 -2.73 -5.26
CA ALA A 260 10.35 -2.65 -6.10
C ALA A 260 10.53 -1.62 -7.23
N LYS A 261 11.13 -0.45 -6.95
CA LYS A 261 11.53 0.52 -7.99
C LYS A 261 12.49 -0.11 -9.02
N THR A 262 13.45 -0.90 -8.56
CA THR A 262 14.44 -1.57 -9.41
C THR A 262 13.80 -2.63 -10.31
N ASN A 263 12.92 -3.47 -9.76
CA ASN A 263 12.20 -4.52 -10.48
C ASN A 263 11.21 -3.95 -11.53
N LEU A 264 10.55 -2.83 -11.22
CA LEU A 264 9.55 -2.20 -12.09
C LEU A 264 10.19 -1.35 -13.22
N ARG A 265 11.38 -0.79 -13.00
CA ARG A 265 12.04 0.11 -13.98
C ARG A 265 12.23 -0.51 -15.38
N PRO A 266 12.66 -1.77 -15.55
CA PRO A 266 12.74 -2.42 -16.87
C PRO A 266 11.40 -2.52 -17.60
N LEU A 267 10.28 -2.65 -16.87
CA LEU A 267 8.94 -2.83 -17.43
C LEU A 267 8.33 -1.53 -17.96
N ARG A 268 8.91 -0.36 -17.63
CA ARG A 268 8.50 0.97 -18.10
C ARG A 268 7.01 1.30 -17.89
N ILE A 269 6.41 0.74 -16.85
CA ILE A 269 4.99 0.93 -16.52
C ILE A 269 4.77 2.39 -16.07
N PRO A 270 3.99 3.21 -16.80
CA PRO A 270 3.91 4.66 -16.57
C PRO A 270 2.96 5.05 -15.43
N ASN A 271 2.05 4.14 -15.04
CA ASN A 271 0.93 4.40 -14.15
C ASN A 271 1.08 3.79 -12.74
N ILE A 272 2.30 3.43 -12.32
CA ILE A 272 2.60 3.02 -10.94
C ILE A 272 3.31 4.15 -10.19
N ARG A 273 2.77 4.51 -9.03
CA ARG A 273 3.30 5.51 -8.11
C ARG A 273 3.65 4.82 -6.79
N LEU A 274 4.93 4.59 -6.56
CA LEU A 274 5.39 3.98 -5.32
C LEU A 274 5.61 5.04 -4.23
N HIS A 275 5.13 4.76 -3.03
CA HIS A 275 5.29 5.59 -1.85
C HIS A 275 6.01 4.80 -0.75
N TYR A 276 7.01 5.42 -0.12
CA TYR A 276 7.62 4.91 1.10
C TYR A 276 6.88 5.53 2.30
N GLY A 277 6.19 4.72 3.10
CA GLY A 277 5.27 5.21 4.13
C GLY A 277 4.59 4.12 4.96
N ASP A 278 3.84 4.53 5.98
CA ASP A 278 2.99 3.62 6.75
C ASP A 278 1.70 3.33 5.96
N GLY A 279 1.50 2.07 5.57
CA GLY A 279 0.31 1.66 4.84
C GLY A 279 -1.01 1.81 5.61
N ARG A 280 -0.98 1.91 6.95
CA ARG A 280 -2.19 2.02 7.78
C ARG A 280 -2.87 3.39 7.70
N ILE A 281 -2.15 4.44 7.32
CA ILE A 281 -2.71 5.78 7.09
C ILE A 281 -3.22 5.97 5.66
N GLY A 282 -2.90 5.04 4.74
CA GLY A 282 -3.22 5.16 3.32
C GLY A 282 -2.52 6.33 2.64
N LEU A 283 -3.17 6.92 1.63
CA LEU A 283 -2.68 8.07 0.88
C LEU A 283 -3.82 9.09 0.66
N PRO A 284 -4.18 9.88 1.70
CA PRO A 284 -5.30 10.83 1.61
C PRO A 284 -5.21 11.82 0.45
N ALA A 285 -4.00 12.19 0.03
CA ALA A 285 -3.75 13.13 -1.07
C ALA A 285 -4.12 12.60 -2.47
N ALA A 286 -4.36 11.29 -2.62
CA ALA A 286 -4.79 10.66 -3.88
C ALA A 286 -6.16 9.97 -3.76
N ALA A 287 -6.79 10.02 -2.58
CA ALA A 287 -8.13 9.51 -2.35
C ALA A 287 -9.18 10.38 -3.07
N PRO A 288 -10.36 9.82 -3.43
CA PRO A 288 -10.80 8.46 -3.18
C PRO A 288 -10.29 7.41 -4.18
N PHE A 289 -10.29 6.14 -3.76
CA PHE A 289 -9.87 4.98 -4.57
C PHE A 289 -11.05 4.07 -4.96
N ASP A 290 -11.05 3.57 -6.19
CA ASP A 290 -12.07 2.63 -6.72
C ASP A 290 -11.86 1.18 -6.25
N ALA A 291 -10.64 0.89 -5.78
CA ALA A 291 -10.28 -0.31 -5.07
C ALA A 291 -9.11 -0.06 -4.10
N ILE A 292 -9.09 -0.82 -3.01
CA ILE A 292 -7.92 -0.90 -2.10
C ILE A 292 -7.57 -2.37 -1.88
N VAL A 293 -6.29 -2.73 -2.05
CA VAL A 293 -5.78 -4.10 -1.89
C VAL A 293 -4.70 -4.11 -0.81
N ILE A 294 -4.93 -4.81 0.30
CA ILE A 294 -3.95 -4.91 1.40
C ILE A 294 -3.22 -6.25 1.32
N ALA A 295 -1.96 -6.24 0.93
CA ALA A 295 -1.11 -7.43 0.80
C ALA A 295 -0.41 -7.83 2.13
N ALA A 296 -1.04 -7.51 3.27
CA ALA A 296 -0.56 -7.85 4.62
C ALA A 296 -1.76 -7.98 5.59
N ALA A 297 -1.64 -8.89 6.58
CA ALA A 297 -2.74 -9.20 7.49
C ALA A 297 -2.84 -8.23 8.67
N GLY A 298 -4.01 -7.61 8.83
CA GLY A 298 -4.36 -6.83 10.03
C GLY A 298 -5.19 -7.64 11.03
N LEU A 299 -5.22 -7.20 12.30
CA LEU A 299 -6.26 -7.62 13.24
C LEU A 299 -7.66 -7.16 12.81
N ASP A 300 -7.70 -6.02 12.11
CA ASP A 300 -8.86 -5.30 11.61
C ASP A 300 -8.41 -4.52 10.37
N VAL A 301 -9.33 -4.14 9.48
CA VAL A 301 -9.05 -3.18 8.39
C VAL A 301 -8.87 -1.78 9.00
N PRO A 302 -7.77 -1.05 8.70
CA PRO A 302 -7.59 0.33 9.18
C PRO A 302 -8.71 1.27 8.71
N GLN A 303 -9.33 1.99 9.66
CA GLN A 303 -10.44 2.91 9.41
C GLN A 303 -10.09 3.99 8.35
N ALA A 304 -8.85 4.51 8.36
CA ALA A 304 -8.37 5.48 7.38
C ALA A 304 -8.46 4.97 5.93
N LEU A 305 -8.30 3.65 5.70
CA LEU A 305 -8.44 3.05 4.37
C LEU A 305 -9.92 2.90 3.97
N LEU A 306 -10.80 2.58 4.92
CA LEU A 306 -12.25 2.53 4.70
C LEU A 306 -12.82 3.91 4.30
N GLU A 307 -12.27 4.98 4.86
CA GLU A 307 -12.65 6.36 4.57
C GLU A 307 -12.12 6.89 3.24
N GLN A 308 -10.98 6.35 2.76
CA GLN A 308 -10.38 6.67 1.46
C GLN A 308 -10.97 5.87 0.28
N LEU A 309 -11.77 4.85 0.54
CA LEU A 309 -12.46 4.06 -0.48
C LEU A 309 -13.64 4.85 -1.06
N ALA A 310 -13.83 4.91 -2.38
CA ALA A 310 -15.00 5.58 -2.99
C ALA A 310 -16.33 4.89 -2.59
N ILE A 311 -17.47 5.59 -2.70
CA ILE A 311 -18.78 4.94 -2.55
C ILE A 311 -19.00 4.03 -3.77
N GLY A 312 -19.42 2.78 -3.54
CA GLY A 312 -19.49 1.72 -4.54
C GLY A 312 -18.15 1.03 -4.85
N ALA A 313 -17.07 1.43 -4.18
CA ALA A 313 -15.75 0.79 -4.30
C ALA A 313 -15.51 -0.30 -3.25
N ARG A 314 -14.47 -1.10 -3.49
CA ARG A 314 -14.17 -2.34 -2.76
C ARG A 314 -12.75 -2.39 -2.20
N LEU A 315 -12.64 -2.75 -0.94
CA LEU A 315 -11.38 -3.05 -0.26
C LEU A 315 -11.27 -4.57 -0.05
N VAL A 316 -10.12 -5.15 -0.36
CA VAL A 316 -9.82 -6.56 -0.11
C VAL A 316 -8.59 -6.66 0.79
N ALA A 317 -8.73 -7.34 1.94
CA ALA A 317 -7.68 -7.44 2.95
C ALA A 317 -7.73 -8.77 3.72
N PRO A 318 -6.58 -9.39 4.02
CA PRO A 318 -6.48 -10.45 5.02
C PRO A 318 -6.72 -9.88 6.41
N VAL A 319 -7.65 -10.48 7.16
CA VAL A 319 -8.00 -10.09 8.52
C VAL A 319 -7.99 -11.32 9.43
N GLY A 320 -7.34 -11.23 10.59
CA GLY A 320 -7.33 -12.30 11.59
C GLY A 320 -6.23 -12.13 12.64
N SER A 321 -6.02 -13.16 13.46
CA SER A 321 -5.00 -13.12 14.51
C SER A 321 -3.58 -13.00 13.95
N GLN A 322 -2.69 -12.40 14.75
CA GLN A 322 -1.26 -12.25 14.44
C GLN A 322 -0.50 -13.59 14.46
N ASP A 323 -1.07 -14.65 15.04
CA ASP A 323 -0.56 -16.03 14.96
C ASP A 323 -0.65 -16.66 13.55
N GLY A 324 -1.40 -16.01 12.64
CA GLY A 324 -1.59 -16.47 11.26
C GLY A 324 -2.51 -17.68 11.08
N GLN A 325 -2.98 -18.32 12.15
CA GLN A 325 -3.81 -19.53 12.08
C GLN A 325 -5.26 -19.23 11.70
N SER A 326 -5.73 -18.02 11.96
CA SER A 326 -7.14 -17.60 11.83
C SER A 326 -7.38 -16.47 10.81
N GLN A 327 -6.44 -16.23 9.89
CA GLN A 327 -6.58 -15.21 8.85
C GLN A 327 -7.59 -15.64 7.76
N VAL A 328 -8.55 -14.76 7.47
CA VAL A 328 -9.51 -14.89 6.37
C VAL A 328 -9.39 -13.71 5.42
N LEU A 329 -9.69 -13.93 4.14
CA LEU A 329 -9.77 -12.86 3.17
C LEU A 329 -11.10 -12.13 3.35
N THR A 330 -11.04 -10.84 3.64
CA THR A 330 -12.22 -10.01 3.88
C THR A 330 -12.41 -9.04 2.73
N LEU A 331 -13.61 -9.04 2.16
CA LEU A 331 -14.10 -8.04 1.21
C LEU A 331 -14.92 -7.00 1.98
N VAL A 332 -14.64 -5.72 1.74
CA VAL A 332 -15.43 -4.60 2.28
C VAL A 332 -15.90 -3.72 1.13
N GLU A 333 -17.20 -3.48 1.02
CA GLU A 333 -17.80 -2.58 0.03
C GLU A 333 -18.34 -1.33 0.73
N ARG A 334 -17.95 -0.12 0.31
CA ARG A 334 -18.49 1.12 0.87
C ARG A 334 -19.83 1.44 0.22
N THR A 335 -20.92 1.22 0.95
CA THR A 335 -22.29 1.42 0.46
C THR A 335 -22.83 2.84 0.67
N GLY A 336 -22.13 3.67 1.45
CA GLY A 336 -22.52 5.07 1.68
C GLY A 336 -21.43 5.91 2.38
N PRO A 337 -21.72 7.18 2.72
CA PRO A 337 -20.72 8.09 3.29
C PRO A 337 -20.05 7.59 4.58
N ALA A 338 -20.78 6.86 5.43
CA ALA A 338 -20.24 6.21 6.63
C ALA A 338 -20.83 4.80 6.81
N GLN A 339 -20.97 4.07 5.69
CA GLN A 339 -21.58 2.74 5.65
C GLN A 339 -20.74 1.79 4.81
N TRP A 340 -20.47 0.62 5.37
CA TRP A 340 -19.69 -0.44 4.74
C TRP A 340 -20.35 -1.79 4.98
N ARG A 341 -20.30 -2.67 3.97
CA ARG A 341 -20.70 -4.09 4.06
C ARG A 341 -19.44 -4.94 4.10
N GLU A 342 -19.29 -5.77 5.13
CA GLU A 342 -18.20 -6.76 5.24
C GLU A 342 -18.70 -8.13 4.75
N SER A 343 -17.83 -8.87 4.07
CA SER A 343 -18.05 -10.28 3.70
C SER A 343 -16.74 -11.05 3.87
N ARG A 344 -16.82 -12.20 4.53
CA ARG A 344 -15.65 -13.07 4.80
C ARG A 344 -15.61 -14.18 3.77
N LEU A 345 -14.41 -14.44 3.27
CA LEU A 345 -14.14 -15.39 2.19
C LEU A 345 -13.12 -16.43 2.67
N ASP A 346 -12.27 -16.89 1.77
CA ASP A 346 -11.35 -18.00 1.95
C ASP A 346 -10.29 -17.75 3.05
N ARG A 347 -9.83 -18.83 3.70
CA ARG A 347 -8.65 -18.77 4.59
C ARG A 347 -7.41 -18.43 3.78
N VAL A 348 -6.60 -17.52 4.31
CA VAL A 348 -5.35 -17.07 3.69
C VAL A 348 -4.23 -17.02 4.73
N PHE A 349 -2.99 -16.83 4.29
CA PHE A 349 -1.86 -16.60 5.18
C PHE A 349 -0.98 -15.49 4.62
N PHE A 350 -0.80 -14.43 5.41
CA PHE A 350 -0.08 -13.22 5.06
C PHE A 350 0.78 -12.74 6.22
N VAL A 351 1.85 -12.05 5.86
CA VAL A 351 2.72 -11.31 6.79
C VAL A 351 1.93 -10.21 7.53
N PRO A 352 2.25 -9.90 8.81
CA PRO A 352 1.48 -8.90 9.56
C PRO A 352 1.62 -7.46 9.03
N LEU A 353 0.50 -6.76 8.93
CA LEU A 353 0.42 -5.32 8.66
C LEU A 353 0.89 -4.53 9.90
N LYS A 354 2.03 -3.85 9.79
CA LYS A 354 2.67 -3.10 10.88
C LYS A 354 2.68 -1.59 10.63
N SER A 355 2.55 -0.80 11.70
CA SER A 355 2.67 0.66 11.66
C SER A 355 4.13 1.13 11.47
N GLY A 356 4.29 2.41 11.14
CA GLY A 356 5.57 3.08 10.95
C GLY A 356 6.38 2.57 9.76
N VAL A 357 7.53 3.18 9.53
CA VAL A 357 8.50 2.82 8.46
C VAL A 357 9.82 2.33 9.06
N ILE A 358 10.57 1.49 8.33
CA ILE A 358 11.88 0.92 8.72
C ILE A 358 12.82 0.76 7.52
#